data_AF-A0A059KFV4-F1
#
_entry.id   AF-A0A059KFV4-F1
#
_cell.length_a   1.000
_cell.length_b   1.000
_cell.length_c   1.000
_cell.angle_alpha   90.00
_cell.angle_beta   90.00
_cell.angle_gamma   90.00
#
_symmetry.space_group_name_H-M   'P 1'
#
loop_
_entity.id
_entity.type
_entity.pdbx_description
1 polymer ?
#
loop_
_entity_poly.entity_id
_entity_poly.type
_entity_poly.pdbx_seq_one_letter_code
_entity_poly.pdbx_strand_id
1 'polypeptide(L)'
;MRLHSRDLLRAFALTDGAETRHGHLYSLPALEANGIGRVSRLPVCLRMILESLLRHLDGPHVSERHVLQLAYWQPRGWRSESIPLIASRVVLQETSVLPLLCDLATLRDAAARNGRSPERIEPLIPVDVTATLQERRATRTDPEFRHLMEWAAQAFEQLRVLPAGVCTGQQTLLERQGVHFPETLIGTEPRLALVNAFGMIGCIVSDLEAEAAMFGQPARIPVPDVIGVHLHGRMDVAASADDLRRSLGARLGRVSVQGQLVEFFGDGAESLSLPERATVAGMAAVHGARAGFFAPDEATATWHALQGDCMKNLVGSVL
;
A
#
# COMPACT_ATOMS: atom_id res chain seq x y z
N MET A 1 -14.75 -22.22 -15.49
CA MET A 1 -13.35 -22.53 -15.19
C MET A 1 -13.11 -22.05 -13.77
N ARG A 2 -12.74 -22.93 -12.82
CA ARG A 2 -12.38 -22.48 -11.47
C ARG A 2 -10.95 -21.97 -11.51
N LEU A 3 -10.72 -20.80 -10.92
CA LEU A 3 -9.42 -20.17 -10.80
C LEU A 3 -8.71 -20.79 -9.59
N HIS A 4 -7.67 -21.58 -9.82
CA HIS A 4 -6.79 -22.02 -8.74
C HIS A 4 -5.57 -21.13 -8.69
N SER A 5 -5.35 -20.44 -7.57
CA SER A 5 -4.23 -19.52 -7.38
C SER A 5 -2.88 -20.19 -7.64
N ARG A 6 -2.73 -21.47 -7.28
CA ARG A 6 -1.52 -22.27 -7.52
C ARG A 6 -1.13 -22.38 -9.00
N ASP A 7 -2.09 -22.36 -9.92
CA ASP A 7 -1.82 -22.47 -11.36
C ASP A 7 -1.19 -21.19 -11.93
N LEU A 8 -1.26 -20.10 -11.17
CA LEU A 8 -0.73 -18.78 -11.51
C LEU A 8 0.61 -18.48 -10.84
N LEU A 9 1.08 -19.34 -9.94
CA LEU A 9 2.37 -19.21 -9.29
C LEU A 9 3.48 -19.44 -10.32
N ARG A 10 4.40 -18.48 -10.46
CA ARG A 10 5.54 -18.57 -11.39
C ARG A 10 6.84 -18.30 -10.65
N ALA A 11 7.87 -19.06 -10.98
CA ALA A 11 9.22 -18.80 -10.50
C ALA A 11 9.82 -17.63 -11.28
N PHE A 12 10.62 -16.81 -10.61
CA PHE A 12 11.39 -15.75 -11.22
C PHE A 12 12.78 -15.64 -10.57
N ALA A 13 13.70 -14.98 -11.25
CA ALA A 13 15.05 -14.76 -10.76
C ALA A 13 15.18 -13.33 -10.20
N LEU A 14 15.64 -13.25 -8.97
CA LEU A 14 16.08 -12.02 -8.29
C LEU A 14 17.59 -11.95 -8.44
N THR A 15 18.10 -10.91 -9.10
CA THR A 15 19.53 -10.74 -9.33
C THR A 15 20.05 -9.59 -8.50
N ASP A 16 20.68 -9.89 -7.36
CA ASP A 16 21.31 -8.90 -6.50
C ASP A 16 22.83 -8.92 -6.69
N GLY A 17 23.32 -8.05 -7.58
CA GLY A 17 24.73 -8.03 -7.97
C GLY A 17 25.18 -9.35 -8.60
N ALA A 18 26.01 -10.13 -7.90
CA ALA A 18 26.56 -11.41 -8.35
C ALA A 18 25.75 -12.64 -7.87
N GLU A 19 24.81 -12.48 -6.95
CA GLU A 19 23.95 -13.58 -6.48
C GLU A 19 22.62 -13.59 -7.23
N THR A 20 22.24 -14.76 -7.75
CA THR A 20 20.90 -15.00 -8.30
C THR A 20 20.12 -15.87 -7.32
N ARG A 21 19.02 -15.32 -6.80
CA ARG A 21 18.07 -16.03 -5.95
C ARG A 21 16.82 -16.34 -6.77
N HIS A 22 16.16 -17.45 -6.44
CA HIS A 22 14.89 -17.81 -7.07
C HIS A 22 13.75 -17.57 -6.09
N GLY A 23 12.72 -16.87 -6.55
CA GLY A 23 11.50 -16.61 -5.82
C GLY A 23 10.28 -17.02 -6.63
N HIS A 24 9.10 -16.99 -6.00
CA HIS A 24 7.83 -17.20 -6.68
C HIS A 24 6.98 -15.93 -6.63
N LEU A 25 6.06 -15.75 -7.58
CA LEU A 25 5.07 -14.66 -7.59
C LEU A 25 3.76 -15.15 -8.22
N TYR A 26 2.66 -14.48 -7.94
CA TYR A 26 1.40 -14.70 -8.65
C TYR A 26 1.40 -13.87 -9.94
N SER A 27 1.50 -14.55 -11.09
CA SER A 27 1.77 -13.89 -12.37
C SER A 27 0.49 -13.40 -13.04
N LEU A 28 0.40 -12.07 -13.22
CA LEU A 28 -0.65 -11.44 -14.02
C LEU A 28 -0.58 -11.80 -15.52
N PRO A 29 0.60 -11.89 -16.17
CA PRO A 29 0.70 -12.42 -17.52
C PRO A 29 0.16 -13.85 -17.65
N ALA A 30 0.38 -14.72 -16.66
CA ALA A 30 -0.18 -16.07 -16.66
C ALA A 30 -1.72 -16.05 -16.56
N LEU A 31 -2.29 -15.10 -15.80
CA LEU A 31 -3.73 -14.89 -15.74
C LEU A 31 -4.31 -14.52 -17.12
N GLU A 32 -3.69 -13.58 -17.82
CA GLU A 32 -4.09 -13.18 -19.18
C GLU A 32 -3.90 -14.31 -20.19
N ALA A 33 -2.81 -15.09 -20.10
CA ALA A 33 -2.56 -16.26 -20.95
C ALA A 33 -3.62 -17.35 -20.77
N ASN A 34 -4.22 -17.46 -19.58
CA ASN A 34 -5.38 -18.33 -19.31
C ASN A 34 -6.71 -17.76 -19.85
N GLY A 35 -6.67 -16.67 -20.62
CA GLY A 35 -7.84 -16.06 -21.25
C GLY A 35 -8.68 -15.18 -20.33
N ILE A 36 -8.13 -14.75 -19.19
CA ILE A 36 -8.85 -13.95 -18.21
C ILE A 36 -8.46 -12.48 -18.34
N GLY A 37 -9.37 -11.70 -18.93
CA GLY A 37 -9.19 -10.26 -19.09
C GLY A 37 -8.08 -9.88 -20.07
N ARG A 38 -7.80 -8.57 -20.14
CA ARG A 38 -6.62 -8.01 -20.84
C ARG A 38 -5.79 -7.25 -19.82
N VAL A 39 -5.13 -8.00 -18.94
CA VAL A 39 -4.47 -7.46 -17.75
C VAL A 39 -3.34 -6.50 -18.12
N SER A 40 -2.63 -6.77 -19.21
CA SER A 40 -1.61 -5.91 -19.80
C SER A 40 -2.10 -4.50 -20.17
N ARG A 41 -3.41 -4.31 -20.35
CA ARG A 41 -4.03 -3.00 -20.69
C ARG A 41 -4.58 -2.27 -19.47
N LEU A 42 -4.54 -2.87 -18.28
CA LEU A 42 -4.99 -2.22 -17.06
C LEU A 42 -3.98 -1.16 -16.62
N PRO A 43 -4.46 -0.05 -16.02
CA PRO A 43 -3.62 0.84 -15.22
C PRO A 43 -2.76 0.04 -14.24
N VAL A 44 -1.50 0.46 -14.05
CA VAL A 44 -0.55 -0.26 -13.20
C VAL A 44 -1.05 -0.38 -11.77
N CYS A 45 -1.70 0.66 -11.23
CA CYS A 45 -2.26 0.61 -9.89
C CYS A 45 -3.34 -0.49 -9.72
N LEU A 46 -4.15 -0.75 -10.76
CA LEU A 46 -5.13 -1.84 -10.74
C LEU A 46 -4.47 -3.20 -10.87
N ARG A 47 -3.35 -3.31 -11.60
CA ARG A 47 -2.55 -4.53 -11.65
C ARG A 47 -2.02 -4.90 -10.26
N MET A 48 -1.52 -3.92 -9.49
CA MET A 48 -1.09 -4.16 -8.11
C MET A 48 -2.21 -4.69 -7.22
N ILE A 49 -3.41 -4.10 -7.30
CA ILE A 49 -4.56 -4.57 -6.53
C ILE A 49 -5.00 -5.97 -6.99
N LEU A 50 -4.98 -6.23 -8.31
CA LEU A 50 -5.32 -7.53 -8.88
C LEU A 50 -4.35 -8.64 -8.44
N GLU A 51 -3.04 -8.37 -8.35
CA GLU A 51 -2.08 -9.31 -7.76
C GLU A 51 -2.48 -9.68 -6.33
N SER A 52 -2.79 -8.68 -5.51
CA SER A 52 -3.18 -8.90 -4.11
C SER A 52 -4.45 -9.75 -4.01
N LEU A 53 -5.44 -9.54 -4.89
CA LEU A 53 -6.63 -10.40 -4.96
C LEU A 53 -6.29 -11.84 -5.34
N LEU A 54 -5.43 -12.05 -6.34
CA LEU A 54 -5.04 -13.40 -6.77
C LEU A 54 -4.31 -14.17 -5.68
N ARG A 55 -3.39 -13.50 -4.99
CA ARG A 55 -2.59 -14.10 -3.92
C ARG A 55 -3.43 -14.50 -2.72
N HIS A 56 -4.51 -13.77 -2.43
CA HIS A 56 -5.40 -14.04 -1.31
C HIS A 56 -6.70 -14.76 -1.71
N LEU A 57 -6.77 -15.34 -2.91
CA LEU A 57 -7.95 -16.09 -3.38
C LEU A 57 -8.20 -17.31 -2.48
N ASP A 58 -9.11 -17.16 -1.51
CA ASP A 58 -9.41 -18.15 -0.47
C ASP A 58 -10.87 -18.63 -0.49
N GLY A 59 -11.77 -17.88 -1.14
CA GLY A 59 -13.21 -18.09 -1.16
C GLY A 59 -13.96 -17.16 -0.20
N PRO A 60 -13.80 -17.31 1.13
CA PRO A 60 -14.54 -16.51 2.11
C PRO A 60 -14.27 -15.00 2.05
N HIS A 61 -13.00 -14.58 1.94
CA HIS A 61 -12.64 -13.16 1.94
C HIS A 61 -12.46 -12.65 0.51
N VAL A 62 -11.77 -13.44 -0.32
CA VAL A 62 -11.55 -13.13 -1.72
C VAL A 62 -12.10 -14.25 -2.58
N SER A 63 -13.12 -13.90 -3.38
CA SER A 63 -13.75 -14.82 -4.32
C SER A 63 -13.20 -14.64 -5.74
N GLU A 64 -13.40 -15.64 -6.60
CA GLU A 64 -13.06 -15.57 -8.03
C GLU A 64 -13.75 -14.37 -8.71
N ARG A 65 -14.97 -14.02 -8.25
CA ARG A 65 -15.72 -12.86 -8.77
C ARG A 65 -14.94 -11.56 -8.61
N HIS A 66 -14.29 -11.35 -7.45
CA HIS A 66 -13.50 -10.13 -7.21
C HIS A 66 -12.33 -10.02 -8.21
N VAL A 67 -11.64 -11.14 -8.49
CA VAL A 67 -10.55 -11.20 -9.46
C VAL A 67 -11.06 -10.88 -10.87
N LEU A 68 -12.14 -11.55 -11.30
CA LEU A 68 -12.72 -11.35 -12.63
C LEU A 68 -13.20 -9.90 -12.83
N GLN A 69 -13.77 -9.30 -11.79
CA GLN A 69 -14.25 -7.92 -11.86
C GLN A 69 -13.13 -6.91 -12.16
N LEU A 70 -11.95 -7.08 -11.56
CA LEU A 70 -10.79 -6.25 -11.91
C LEU A 70 -10.14 -6.66 -13.24
N ALA A 71 -10.03 -7.95 -13.52
CA ALA A 71 -9.41 -8.43 -14.76
C ALA A 71 -10.17 -7.96 -16.02
N TYR A 72 -11.49 -7.82 -15.93
CA TYR A 72 -12.36 -7.29 -16.99
C TYR A 72 -12.71 -5.81 -16.83
N TRP A 73 -11.97 -5.05 -16.01
CA TRP A 73 -12.20 -3.62 -15.79
C TRP A 73 -12.13 -2.83 -17.12
N GLN A 74 -13.04 -1.86 -17.30
CA GLN A 74 -13.10 -0.99 -18.49
C GLN A 74 -13.22 0.50 -18.11
N PRO A 75 -12.51 1.46 -18.74
CA PRO A 75 -12.48 2.86 -18.31
C PRO A 75 -13.82 3.59 -18.11
N ARG A 76 -14.91 3.13 -18.75
CA ARG A 76 -16.26 3.70 -18.64
C ARG A 76 -17.34 2.65 -18.35
N GLY A 77 -16.93 1.50 -17.80
CA GLY A 77 -17.84 0.43 -17.42
C GLY A 77 -18.64 0.78 -16.16
N TRP A 78 -19.84 0.22 -16.05
CA TRP A 78 -20.64 0.31 -14.82
C TRP A 78 -19.96 -0.47 -13.68
N ARG A 79 -19.95 0.11 -12.48
CA ARG A 79 -19.38 -0.48 -11.27
C ARG A 79 -20.30 -0.22 -10.09
N SER A 80 -20.67 -1.27 -9.36
CA SER A 80 -21.49 -1.16 -8.15
C SER A 80 -21.01 -2.05 -7.01
N GLU A 81 -19.98 -2.87 -7.23
CA GLU A 81 -19.51 -3.83 -6.23
C GLU A 81 -18.19 -3.38 -5.64
N SER A 82 -18.01 -3.71 -4.35
CA SER A 82 -16.75 -3.52 -3.65
C SER A 82 -15.84 -4.74 -3.80
N ILE A 83 -14.55 -4.48 -3.80
CA ILE A 83 -13.49 -5.47 -3.78
C ILE A 83 -12.73 -5.38 -2.44
N PRO A 84 -12.21 -6.52 -1.95
CA PRO A 84 -11.32 -6.51 -0.80
C PRO A 84 -9.97 -5.91 -1.17
N LEU A 85 -9.47 -5.00 -0.34
CA LEU A 85 -8.12 -4.48 -0.35
C LEU A 85 -7.38 -5.10 0.84
N ILE A 86 -6.53 -6.07 0.56
CA ILE A 86 -5.78 -6.80 1.59
C ILE A 86 -4.43 -6.10 1.79
N ALA A 87 -4.25 -5.55 2.99
CA ALA A 87 -3.01 -4.90 3.38
C ALA A 87 -1.99 -5.91 3.90
N SER A 88 -0.71 -5.70 3.57
CA SER A 88 0.41 -6.41 4.20
C SER A 88 0.89 -5.75 5.48
N ARG A 89 0.50 -4.49 5.72
CA ARG A 89 0.88 -3.66 6.87
C ARG A 89 -0.16 -2.56 7.14
N VAL A 90 -0.38 -2.25 8.41
CA VAL A 90 -1.17 -1.07 8.85
C VAL A 90 -0.24 0.03 9.33
N VAL A 91 -0.52 1.28 8.97
CA VAL A 91 0.22 2.46 9.45
C VAL A 91 -0.71 3.40 10.20
N LEU A 92 -0.41 3.66 11.46
CA LEU A 92 -1.23 4.49 12.32
C LEU A 92 -0.52 5.79 12.66
N GLN A 93 -1.28 6.88 12.66
CA GLN A 93 -0.87 8.10 13.35
C GLN A 93 -1.08 7.92 14.84
N GLU A 94 -0.28 8.64 15.62
CA GLU A 94 -0.26 8.57 17.08
C GLU A 94 -1.64 8.70 17.75
N THR A 95 -2.49 9.61 17.25
CA THR A 95 -3.84 9.87 17.78
C THR A 95 -4.80 8.69 17.63
N SER A 96 -4.56 7.79 16.66
CA SER A 96 -5.36 6.58 16.43
C SER A 96 -4.98 5.42 17.36
N VAL A 97 -3.85 5.51 18.08
CA VAL A 97 -3.28 4.36 18.79
C VAL A 97 -3.91 4.12 20.15
N LEU A 98 -4.29 5.18 20.87
CA LEU A 98 -4.85 5.03 22.21
C LEU A 98 -6.15 4.21 22.22
N PRO A 99 -7.16 4.50 21.37
CA PRO A 99 -8.37 3.66 21.28
C PRO A 99 -8.03 2.19 20.96
N LEU A 100 -7.16 1.98 19.99
CA LEU A 100 -6.69 0.65 19.59
C LEU A 100 -6.08 -0.13 20.75
N LEU A 101 -5.19 0.48 21.53
CA LEU A 101 -4.56 -0.18 22.68
C LEU A 101 -5.57 -0.49 23.78
N CYS A 102 -6.55 0.38 24.00
CA CYS A 102 -7.66 0.12 24.92
C CYS A 102 -8.49 -1.09 24.47
N ASP A 103 -8.78 -1.20 23.18
CA ASP A 103 -9.53 -2.34 22.61
C ASP A 103 -8.75 -3.64 22.73
N LEU A 104 -7.46 -3.63 22.37
CA LEU A 104 -6.57 -4.79 22.53
C LEU A 104 -6.44 -5.23 23.99
N ALA A 105 -6.26 -4.29 24.92
CA ALA A 105 -6.20 -4.58 26.35
C ALA A 105 -7.53 -5.18 26.86
N THR A 106 -8.66 -4.62 26.42
CA THR A 106 -10.00 -5.12 26.78
C THR A 106 -10.23 -6.53 26.24
N LEU A 107 -9.78 -6.82 25.01
CA LEU A 107 -9.85 -8.15 24.41
C LEU A 107 -8.95 -9.15 25.14
N ARG A 108 -7.76 -8.73 25.60
CA ARG A 108 -6.86 -9.54 26.45
C ARG A 108 -7.50 -9.88 27.79
N ASP A 109 -8.12 -8.91 28.45
CA ASP A 109 -8.87 -9.14 29.70
C ASP A 109 -10.08 -10.07 29.48
N ALA A 110 -10.78 -9.91 28.37
CA ALA A 110 -11.86 -10.82 28.00
C ALA A 110 -11.35 -12.25 27.74
N ALA A 111 -10.21 -12.42 27.06
CA ALA A 111 -9.59 -13.72 26.85
C ALA A 111 -9.22 -14.38 28.19
N ALA A 112 -8.57 -13.65 29.10
CA ALA A 112 -8.23 -14.12 30.45
C ALA A 112 -9.46 -14.59 31.22
N ARG A 113 -10.52 -13.77 31.27
CA ARG A 113 -11.79 -14.10 31.95
C ARG A 113 -12.47 -15.36 31.38
N ASN A 114 -12.22 -15.68 30.11
CA ASN A 114 -12.74 -16.86 29.44
C ASN A 114 -11.75 -18.05 29.45
N GLY A 115 -10.71 -18.01 30.28
CA GLY A 115 -9.73 -19.10 30.39
C GLY A 115 -8.86 -19.29 29.15
N ARG A 116 -8.73 -18.26 28.30
CA ARG A 116 -7.87 -18.25 27.13
C ARG A 116 -6.62 -17.40 27.40
N SER A 117 -5.49 -17.78 26.79
CA SER A 117 -4.26 -17.00 26.85
C SER A 117 -4.48 -15.60 26.22
N PRO A 118 -4.24 -14.51 26.97
CA PRO A 118 -4.32 -13.14 26.45
C PRO A 118 -3.34 -12.87 25.31
N GLU A 119 -2.19 -13.52 25.32
CA GLU A 119 -1.14 -13.38 24.31
C GLU A 119 -1.60 -13.79 22.90
N ARG A 120 -2.72 -14.54 22.79
CA ARG A 120 -3.36 -14.84 21.51
C ARG A 120 -4.06 -13.65 20.87
N ILE A 121 -4.30 -12.58 21.63
CA ILE A 121 -4.83 -11.32 21.11
C ILE A 121 -3.62 -10.49 20.64
N GLU A 122 -3.38 -10.58 19.34
CA GLU A 122 -2.26 -9.98 18.62
C GLU A 122 -2.74 -9.59 17.21
N PRO A 123 -2.28 -8.46 16.64
CA PRO A 123 -2.43 -8.19 15.22
C PRO A 123 -1.94 -9.36 14.34
N LEU A 124 -2.61 -9.62 13.22
CA LEU A 124 -2.23 -10.63 12.24
C LEU A 124 -1.24 -10.10 11.18
N ILE A 125 -1.13 -8.79 11.06
CA ILE A 125 -0.19 -8.10 10.17
C ILE A 125 0.56 -7.02 10.95
N PRO A 126 1.79 -6.67 10.51
CA PRO A 126 2.57 -5.62 11.17
C PRO A 126 1.83 -4.29 11.23
N VAL A 127 1.95 -3.60 12.36
CA VAL A 127 1.37 -2.28 12.64
C VAL A 127 2.50 -1.30 12.96
N ASP A 128 2.69 -0.29 12.11
CA ASP A 128 3.66 0.77 12.32
C ASP A 128 2.95 2.01 12.87
N VAL A 129 3.29 2.42 14.07
CA VAL A 129 2.84 3.67 14.69
C VAL A 129 3.86 4.75 14.42
N THR A 130 3.47 5.84 13.76
CA THR A 130 4.38 6.97 13.52
C THR A 130 4.13 8.09 14.52
N ALA A 131 5.19 8.55 15.20
CA ALA A 131 5.14 9.77 15.99
C ALA A 131 5.17 11.02 15.07
N THR A 132 4.44 12.09 15.40
CA THR A 132 4.48 13.32 14.58
C THR A 132 5.66 14.24 14.94
N LEU A 133 6.10 15.07 13.98
CA LEU A 133 7.16 16.07 14.20
C LEU A 133 6.68 17.26 15.04
N GLN A 134 5.41 17.66 14.92
CA GLN A 134 4.80 18.72 15.72
C GLN A 134 4.74 18.33 17.20
N GLU A 135 4.60 17.04 17.49
CA GLU A 135 4.59 16.51 18.85
C GLU A 135 5.97 16.27 19.44
N ARG A 136 7.10 16.51 18.74
CA ARG A 136 8.41 16.56 19.43
C ARG A 136 8.44 17.55 20.61
N ARG A 137 7.46 18.47 20.69
CA ARG A 137 7.20 19.38 21.83
C ARG A 137 6.05 18.97 22.77
N ALA A 138 5.21 18.00 22.42
CA ALA A 138 4.07 17.54 23.22
C ALA A 138 4.23 16.07 23.69
N THR A 139 4.67 15.13 22.85
CA THR A 139 5.06 13.75 23.26
C THR A 139 6.36 13.69 24.05
N ARG A 140 7.15 14.76 23.99
CA ARG A 140 8.25 14.93 24.95
C ARG A 140 7.74 15.28 26.36
N THR A 141 6.48 15.70 26.51
CA THR A 141 5.96 16.39 27.69
C THR A 141 4.90 15.59 28.46
N ASP A 142 4.32 14.53 27.86
CA ASP A 142 3.47 13.57 28.58
C ASP A 142 4.23 12.23 28.80
N PRO A 143 4.78 12.01 30.01
CA PRO A 143 5.43 10.76 30.37
C PRO A 143 4.50 9.54 30.29
N GLU A 144 3.19 9.72 30.51
CA GLU A 144 2.22 8.62 30.52
C GLU A 144 2.03 8.08 29.11
N PHE A 145 1.89 8.97 28.12
CA PHE A 145 1.76 8.57 26.72
C PHE A 145 3.01 7.84 26.22
N ARG A 146 4.22 8.30 26.59
CA ARG A 146 5.46 7.60 26.23
C ARG A 146 5.51 6.21 26.83
N HIS A 147 5.18 6.09 28.12
CA HIS A 147 5.16 4.80 28.80
C HIS A 147 4.15 3.84 28.17
N LEU A 148 2.99 4.35 27.74
CA LEU A 148 1.99 3.58 27.00
C LEU A 148 2.55 3.06 25.67
N MET A 149 3.25 3.89 24.89
CA MET A 149 3.86 3.45 23.62
C MET A 149 5.00 2.45 23.83
N GLU A 150 5.82 2.64 24.86
CA GLU A 150 6.87 1.69 25.25
C GLU A 150 6.27 0.35 25.68
N TRP A 151 5.21 0.37 26.49
CA TRP A 151 4.47 -0.83 26.86
C TRP A 151 3.88 -1.52 25.62
N ALA A 152 3.23 -0.77 24.72
CA ALA A 152 2.62 -1.33 23.52
C ALA A 152 3.65 -2.03 22.62
N ALA A 153 4.81 -1.40 22.40
CA ALA A 153 5.90 -1.97 21.61
C ALA A 153 6.52 -3.23 22.25
N GLN A 154 6.37 -3.42 23.56
CA GLN A 154 6.82 -4.62 24.28
C GLN A 154 5.73 -5.69 24.38
N ALA A 155 4.46 -5.27 24.43
CA ALA A 155 3.31 -6.14 24.68
C ALA A 155 2.80 -6.83 23.41
N PHE A 156 3.12 -6.31 22.21
CA PHE A 156 2.68 -6.81 20.92
C PHE A 156 3.87 -7.01 19.98
N GLU A 157 4.04 -8.21 19.45
CA GLU A 157 5.14 -8.55 18.54
C GLU A 157 5.01 -7.86 17.18
N GLN A 158 3.78 -7.64 16.72
CA GLN A 158 3.51 -7.04 15.41
C GLN A 158 3.47 -5.51 15.45
N LEU A 159 3.49 -4.89 16.64
CA LEU A 159 3.41 -3.44 16.79
C LEU A 159 4.81 -2.82 16.90
N ARG A 160 5.09 -1.83 16.06
CA ARG A 160 6.35 -1.08 16.07
C ARG A 160 6.08 0.41 16.17
N VAL A 161 6.78 1.07 17.08
CA VAL A 161 6.73 2.53 17.21
C VAL A 161 7.92 3.12 16.47
N LEU A 162 7.64 3.87 15.40
CA LEU A 162 8.63 4.49 14.54
C LEU A 162 8.91 5.94 14.97
N PRO A 163 10.18 6.38 14.96
CA PRO A 163 10.54 7.76 15.22
C PRO A 163 9.88 8.74 14.23
N ALA A 164 9.65 9.96 14.69
CA ALA A 164 9.11 11.02 13.84
C ALA A 164 10.01 11.31 12.63
N GLY A 165 9.42 11.28 11.44
CA GLY A 165 10.12 11.56 10.19
C GLY A 165 10.70 10.33 9.49
N VAL A 166 10.55 9.14 10.07
CA VAL A 166 10.80 7.87 9.36
C VAL A 166 9.60 7.61 8.43
N CYS A 167 9.89 7.39 7.14
CA CYS A 167 8.87 7.02 6.17
C CYS A 167 8.47 5.55 6.38
N THR A 168 7.16 5.27 6.37
CA THR A 168 6.64 3.91 6.39
C THR A 168 6.73 3.31 4.99
N GLY A 169 7.05 2.02 4.86
CA GLY A 169 7.24 1.36 3.56
C GLY A 169 8.70 1.40 3.07
N GLN A 170 9.56 0.62 3.73
CA GLN A 170 10.97 0.48 3.33
C GLN A 170 11.15 -0.49 2.14
N GLN A 171 10.13 -1.29 1.79
CA GLN A 171 10.27 -2.40 0.84
C GLN A 171 9.09 -2.46 -0.14
N THR A 172 9.32 -2.14 -1.40
CA THR A 172 8.26 -2.22 -2.42
C THR A 172 7.92 -3.66 -2.78
N LEU A 173 8.88 -4.58 -2.62
CA LEU A 173 8.69 -6.01 -2.84
C LEU A 173 8.91 -6.77 -1.52
N LEU A 174 7.84 -7.35 -0.98
CA LEU A 174 7.91 -8.19 0.21
C LEU A 174 8.09 -9.65 -0.18
N GLU A 175 8.73 -10.43 0.68
CA GLU A 175 8.80 -11.88 0.59
C GLU A 175 8.08 -12.51 1.80
N ARG A 176 7.19 -13.47 1.56
CA ARG A 176 6.67 -14.36 2.60
C ARG A 176 6.63 -15.79 2.07
N GLN A 177 7.29 -16.71 2.78
CA GLN A 177 7.32 -18.14 2.44
C GLN A 177 7.79 -18.40 0.98
N GLY A 178 8.80 -17.65 0.51
CA GLY A 178 9.34 -17.77 -0.85
C GLY A 178 8.45 -17.19 -1.95
N VAL A 179 7.35 -16.52 -1.59
CA VAL A 179 6.48 -15.77 -2.51
C VAL A 179 6.73 -14.28 -2.34
N HIS A 180 7.02 -13.62 -3.46
CA HIS A 180 7.25 -12.19 -3.55
C HIS A 180 6.01 -11.47 -4.08
N PHE A 181 5.68 -10.34 -3.49
CA PHE A 181 4.52 -9.53 -3.86
C PHE A 181 4.73 -8.04 -3.56
N PRO A 182 4.06 -7.14 -4.32
CA PRO A 182 4.12 -5.70 -4.08
C PRO A 182 3.50 -5.33 -2.73
N GLU A 183 4.12 -4.41 -2.00
CA GLU A 183 3.60 -3.96 -0.71
C GLU A 183 2.31 -3.14 -0.88
N THR A 184 1.27 -3.53 -0.13
CA THR A 184 0.01 -2.78 -0.02
C THR A 184 -0.18 -2.38 1.43
N LEU A 185 -0.25 -1.08 1.68
CA LEU A 185 -0.38 -0.51 3.01
C LEU A 185 -1.72 0.20 3.13
N ILE A 186 -2.35 0.08 4.29
CA ILE A 186 -3.48 0.93 4.65
C ILE A 186 -3.21 1.61 5.98
N GLY A 187 -3.87 2.71 6.24
CA GLY A 187 -3.64 3.41 7.49
C GLY A 187 -4.36 4.72 7.64
N THR A 188 -4.17 5.31 8.82
CA THR A 188 -4.77 6.60 9.20
C THR A 188 -3.74 7.72 9.16
N GLU A 189 -2.45 7.40 8.97
CA GLU A 189 -1.38 8.38 8.85
C GLU A 189 -1.34 9.03 7.44
N PRO A 190 -1.54 10.35 7.31
CA PRO A 190 -1.57 11.01 6.00
C PRO A 190 -0.30 10.84 5.15
N ARG A 191 0.89 10.77 5.76
CA ARG A 191 2.15 10.56 5.01
C ARG A 191 2.27 9.15 4.41
N LEU A 192 1.38 8.23 4.76
CA LEU A 192 1.28 6.95 4.07
C LEU A 192 1.08 7.15 2.56
N ALA A 193 0.41 8.22 2.13
CA ALA A 193 0.21 8.49 0.71
C ALA A 193 1.52 8.64 -0.09
N LEU A 194 2.64 8.96 0.57
CA LEU A 194 3.94 9.16 -0.08
C LEU A 194 4.54 7.85 -0.63
N VAL A 195 4.19 6.70 -0.06
CA VAL A 195 4.69 5.38 -0.51
C VAL A 195 4.29 5.07 -1.95
N ASN A 196 3.19 5.68 -2.42
CA ASN A 196 2.69 5.51 -3.79
C ASN A 196 3.65 6.04 -4.86
N ALA A 197 4.61 6.90 -4.49
CA ALA A 197 5.67 7.36 -5.38
C ALA A 197 6.74 6.28 -5.66
N PHE A 198 6.80 5.25 -4.82
CA PHE A 198 7.73 4.13 -4.93
C PHE A 198 7.07 2.90 -5.55
N GLY A 199 5.88 3.03 -6.13
CA GLY A 199 5.17 1.92 -6.77
C GLY A 199 4.48 0.96 -5.80
N MET A 200 4.35 1.33 -4.52
CA MET A 200 3.47 0.66 -3.55
C MET A 200 2.04 1.18 -3.66
N ILE A 201 1.08 0.45 -3.08
CA ILE A 201 -0.30 0.95 -2.90
C ILE A 201 -0.50 1.33 -1.44
N GLY A 202 -0.45 2.61 -1.13
CA GLY A 202 -0.75 3.19 0.18
C GLY A 202 -2.10 3.89 0.17
N CYS A 203 -3.07 3.38 0.92
CA CYS A 203 -4.42 3.93 0.99
C CYS A 203 -4.77 4.45 2.38
N ILE A 204 -5.25 5.69 2.45
CA ILE A 204 -5.83 6.22 3.69
C ILE A 204 -7.21 5.60 3.90
N VAL A 205 -7.44 5.11 5.11
CA VAL A 205 -8.68 4.48 5.57
C VAL A 205 -9.09 5.05 6.92
N SER A 206 -10.31 4.74 7.36
CA SER A 206 -10.78 5.09 8.70
C SER A 206 -10.10 4.25 9.79
N ASP A 207 -10.12 4.72 11.04
CA ASP A 207 -9.57 3.98 12.19
C ASP A 207 -10.19 2.58 12.30
N LEU A 208 -11.51 2.47 12.10
CA LEU A 208 -12.24 1.20 12.14
C LEU A 208 -11.77 0.23 11.03
N GLU A 209 -11.52 0.73 9.82
CA GLU A 209 -11.01 -0.10 8.72
C GLU A 209 -9.57 -0.55 8.99
N ALA A 210 -8.73 0.32 9.57
CA ALA A 210 -7.37 -0.02 9.96
C ALA A 210 -7.35 -1.09 11.06
N GLU A 211 -8.21 -0.96 12.07
CA GLU A 211 -8.39 -1.92 13.16
C GLU A 211 -8.93 -3.28 12.66
N ALA A 212 -9.90 -3.25 11.74
CA ALA A 212 -10.39 -4.48 11.12
C ALA A 212 -9.27 -5.19 10.34
N ALA A 213 -8.45 -4.43 9.59
CA ALA A 213 -7.37 -4.98 8.78
C ALA A 213 -6.24 -5.58 9.59
N MET A 214 -5.87 -4.99 10.72
CA MET A 214 -4.87 -5.60 11.60
C MET A 214 -5.33 -6.97 12.14
N PHE A 215 -6.64 -7.23 12.22
CA PHE A 215 -7.19 -8.56 12.56
C PHE A 215 -7.55 -9.42 11.33
N GLY A 216 -6.99 -9.09 10.16
CA GLY A 216 -7.13 -9.88 8.94
C GLY A 216 -8.43 -9.68 8.17
N GLN A 217 -9.26 -8.71 8.55
CA GLN A 217 -10.43 -8.34 7.74
C GLN A 217 -10.01 -7.41 6.60
N PRO A 218 -10.24 -7.77 5.33
CA PRO A 218 -9.91 -6.87 4.23
C PRO A 218 -10.69 -5.56 4.31
N ALA A 219 -10.02 -4.44 4.03
CA ALA A 219 -10.73 -3.19 3.77
C ALA A 219 -11.58 -3.37 2.50
N ARG A 220 -12.77 -2.78 2.43
CA ARG A 220 -13.64 -2.89 1.25
C ARG A 220 -13.68 -1.57 0.51
N ILE A 221 -13.19 -1.57 -0.71
CA ILE A 221 -13.25 -0.39 -1.57
C ILE A 221 -14.22 -0.66 -2.72
N PRO A 222 -15.08 0.31 -3.10
CA PRO A 222 -15.75 0.25 -4.40
C PRO A 222 -14.69 0.03 -5.48
N VAL A 223 -14.97 -0.75 -6.53
CA VAL A 223 -14.01 -0.86 -7.63
C VAL A 223 -13.73 0.54 -8.17
N PRO A 224 -12.48 1.02 -8.08
CA PRO A 224 -12.18 2.42 -8.37
C PRO A 224 -12.13 2.65 -9.89
N ASP A 225 -12.52 3.85 -10.29
CA ASP A 225 -12.05 4.41 -11.55
C ASP A 225 -10.59 4.87 -11.39
N VAL A 226 -9.90 4.96 -12.51
CA VAL A 226 -8.52 5.43 -12.57
C VAL A 226 -8.45 6.67 -13.42
N ILE A 227 -7.99 7.76 -12.82
CA ILE A 227 -7.75 9.03 -13.48
C ILE A 227 -6.28 9.06 -13.88
N GLY A 228 -6.01 8.90 -15.18
CA GLY A 228 -4.67 9.02 -15.72
C GLY A 228 -4.26 10.49 -15.86
N VAL A 229 -3.15 10.86 -15.23
CA VAL A 229 -2.53 12.19 -15.37
C VAL A 229 -1.26 12.06 -16.20
N HIS A 230 -1.36 12.46 -17.47
CA HIS A 230 -0.23 12.48 -18.37
C HIS A 230 0.63 13.73 -18.14
N LEU A 231 1.84 13.54 -17.60
CA LEU A 231 2.85 14.57 -17.41
C LEU A 231 3.82 14.52 -18.60
N HIS A 232 4.02 15.66 -19.25
CA HIS A 232 4.91 15.76 -20.41
C HIS A 232 5.94 16.89 -20.25
N GLY A 233 7.09 16.74 -20.91
CA GLY A 233 8.19 17.69 -20.83
C GLY A 233 9.04 17.49 -19.57
N ARG A 234 9.75 18.55 -19.13
CA ARG A 234 10.61 18.51 -17.94
C ARG A 234 10.36 19.74 -17.09
N MET A 235 10.53 19.58 -15.77
CA MET A 235 10.46 20.71 -14.85
C MET A 235 11.59 21.70 -15.15
N ASP A 236 11.25 23.00 -15.20
CA ASP A 236 12.24 24.05 -15.34
C ASP A 236 13.18 24.06 -14.12
N VAL A 237 14.45 24.41 -14.31
CA VAL A 237 15.45 24.46 -13.24
C VAL A 237 15.06 25.46 -12.13
N ALA A 238 14.29 26.50 -12.46
CA ALA A 238 13.77 27.46 -11.50
C ALA A 238 12.48 27.01 -10.80
N ALA A 239 11.83 25.94 -11.28
CA ALA A 239 10.59 25.43 -10.70
C ALA A 239 10.90 24.37 -9.63
N SER A 240 10.10 24.39 -8.56
CA SER A 240 10.20 23.43 -7.46
C SER A 240 9.11 22.35 -7.51
N ALA A 241 9.32 21.26 -6.77
CA ALA A 241 8.30 20.24 -6.52
C ALA A 241 7.00 20.85 -5.98
N ASP A 242 7.10 21.90 -5.16
CA ASP A 242 5.95 22.61 -4.62
C ASP A 242 5.19 23.44 -5.67
N ASP A 243 5.87 23.98 -6.67
CA ASP A 243 5.23 24.64 -7.80
C ASP A 243 4.44 23.65 -8.64
N LEU A 244 5.05 22.50 -8.93
CA LEU A 244 4.37 21.39 -9.62
C LEU A 244 3.16 20.90 -8.82
N ARG A 245 3.33 20.68 -7.51
CA ARG A 245 2.27 20.28 -6.58
C ARG A 245 1.07 21.23 -6.62
N ARG A 246 1.32 22.54 -6.53
CA ARG A 246 0.27 23.57 -6.57
C ARG A 246 -0.44 23.60 -7.92
N SER A 247 0.33 23.53 -9.02
CA SER A 247 -0.21 23.52 -10.38
C SER A 247 -1.10 22.30 -10.64
N LEU A 248 -0.63 21.11 -10.27
CA LEU A 248 -1.40 19.87 -10.40
C LEU A 248 -2.61 19.85 -9.47
N GLY A 249 -2.47 20.29 -8.22
CA GLY A 249 -3.59 20.38 -7.28
C GLY A 249 -4.71 21.30 -7.77
N ALA A 250 -4.37 22.44 -8.37
CA ALA A 250 -5.35 23.34 -8.97
C ALA A 250 -6.10 22.70 -10.17
N ARG A 251 -5.44 21.80 -10.92
CA ARG A 251 -6.06 21.05 -12.02
C ARG A 251 -6.89 19.88 -11.53
N LEU A 252 -6.36 19.09 -10.60
CA LEU A 252 -7.05 17.96 -9.98
C LEU A 252 -8.27 18.44 -9.20
N GLY A 253 -8.22 19.58 -8.52
CA GLY A 253 -9.39 20.15 -7.82
C GLY A 253 -10.57 20.50 -8.74
N ARG A 254 -10.37 20.55 -10.07
CA ARG A 254 -11.45 20.75 -11.06
C ARG A 254 -12.05 19.43 -11.56
N VAL A 255 -11.42 18.30 -11.25
CA VAL A 255 -11.86 16.95 -11.61
C VAL A 255 -12.22 16.25 -10.30
N SER A 256 -13.36 15.59 -10.20
CA SER A 256 -13.66 14.84 -8.97
C SER A 256 -12.75 13.62 -8.89
N VAL A 257 -11.73 13.67 -8.02
CA VAL A 257 -10.83 12.55 -7.72
C VAL A 257 -11.24 11.79 -6.45
N GLN A 258 -12.34 12.20 -5.81
CA GLN A 258 -12.78 11.67 -4.51
C GLN A 258 -12.98 10.15 -4.58
N GLY A 259 -12.21 9.42 -3.78
CA GLY A 259 -12.26 7.96 -3.69
C GLY A 259 -11.69 7.20 -4.89
N GLN A 260 -11.17 7.91 -5.91
CA GLN A 260 -10.61 7.31 -7.13
C GLN A 260 -9.11 7.08 -7.00
N LEU A 261 -8.55 6.25 -7.88
CA LEU A 261 -7.11 6.14 -8.06
C LEU A 261 -6.64 7.18 -9.07
N VAL A 262 -5.51 7.83 -8.80
CA VAL A 262 -4.85 8.73 -9.74
C VAL A 262 -3.53 8.09 -10.14
N GLU A 263 -3.31 7.86 -11.44
CA GLU A 263 -2.06 7.27 -11.96
C GLU A 263 -1.31 8.31 -12.78
N PHE A 264 -0.09 8.65 -12.37
CA PHE A 264 0.78 9.60 -13.06
C PHE A 264 1.68 8.86 -14.04
N PHE A 265 1.73 9.32 -15.29
CA PHE A 265 2.50 8.67 -16.35
C PHE A 265 2.99 9.68 -17.41
N GLY A 266 3.89 9.24 -18.30
CA GLY A 266 4.47 10.06 -19.37
C GLY A 266 5.92 10.46 -19.08
N ASP A 267 6.58 11.04 -20.09
CA ASP A 267 7.99 11.45 -20.04
C ASP A 267 8.26 12.47 -18.93
N GLY A 268 7.28 13.31 -18.62
CA GLY A 268 7.35 14.23 -17.50
C GLY A 268 7.36 13.52 -16.15
N ALA A 269 6.58 12.45 -15.98
CA ALA A 269 6.54 11.67 -14.75
C ALA A 269 7.87 10.92 -14.53
N GLU A 270 8.42 10.32 -15.58
CA GLU A 270 9.71 9.64 -15.56
C GLU A 270 10.86 10.59 -15.21
N SER A 271 10.78 11.86 -15.64
CA SER A 271 11.80 12.87 -15.36
C SER A 271 11.88 13.33 -13.89
N LEU A 272 10.83 13.07 -13.08
CA LEU A 272 10.79 13.45 -11.67
C LEU A 272 11.64 12.52 -10.81
N SER A 273 12.38 13.10 -9.88
CA SER A 273 13.01 12.37 -8.77
C SER A 273 11.96 11.77 -7.82
N LEU A 274 12.33 10.73 -7.07
CA LEU A 274 11.40 10.10 -6.10
C LEU A 274 10.84 11.08 -5.05
N PRO A 275 11.62 12.03 -4.48
CA PRO A 275 11.06 13.05 -3.60
C PRO A 275 10.00 13.93 -4.29
N GLU A 276 10.23 14.34 -5.54
CA GLU A 276 9.24 15.10 -6.31
C GLU A 276 7.97 14.30 -6.57
N ARG A 277 8.12 13.01 -6.93
CA ARG A 277 6.98 12.09 -7.07
C ARG A 277 6.22 11.94 -5.76
N ALA A 278 6.90 11.83 -4.62
CA ALA A 278 6.27 11.75 -3.30
C ALA A 278 5.46 13.03 -2.99
N THR A 279 6.01 14.20 -3.30
CA THR A 279 5.28 15.48 -3.17
C THR A 279 4.00 15.49 -4.02
N VAL A 280 4.06 14.99 -5.25
CA VAL A 280 2.89 14.91 -6.15
C VAL A 280 1.89 13.84 -5.69
N ALA A 281 2.35 12.66 -5.30
CA ALA A 281 1.54 11.56 -4.79
C ALA A 281 0.74 11.97 -3.54
N GLY A 282 1.41 12.60 -2.57
CA GLY A 282 0.77 13.12 -1.35
C GLY A 282 -0.29 14.18 -1.64
N MET A 283 -0.10 15.01 -2.68
CA MET A 283 -1.10 15.99 -3.08
C MET A 283 -2.39 15.35 -3.60
N ALA A 284 -2.32 14.25 -4.34
CA ALA A 284 -3.53 13.56 -4.79
C ALA A 284 -4.41 13.14 -3.60
N ALA A 285 -3.80 12.65 -2.50
CA ALA A 285 -4.51 12.29 -1.28
C ALA A 285 -5.17 13.50 -0.60
N VAL A 286 -4.50 14.66 -0.58
CA VAL A 286 -5.08 15.93 -0.07
C VAL A 286 -6.34 16.34 -0.84
N HIS A 287 -6.42 16.01 -2.14
CA HIS A 287 -7.59 16.25 -2.98
C HIS A 287 -8.64 15.11 -2.91
N GLY A 288 -8.49 14.15 -2.00
CA GLY A 288 -9.46 13.09 -1.75
C GLY A 288 -9.28 11.84 -2.62
N ALA A 289 -8.21 11.76 -3.41
CA ALA A 289 -7.87 10.52 -4.10
C ALA A 289 -7.53 9.41 -3.09
N ARG A 290 -7.90 8.17 -3.43
CA ARG A 290 -7.56 6.99 -2.62
C ARG A 290 -6.05 6.73 -2.63
N ALA A 291 -5.41 6.93 -3.78
CA ALA A 291 -3.97 6.87 -3.96
C ALA A 291 -3.53 7.71 -5.17
N GLY A 292 -2.36 8.35 -5.07
CA GLY A 292 -1.67 9.02 -6.18
C GLY A 292 -0.44 8.23 -6.58
N PHE A 293 -0.57 7.39 -7.60
CA PHE A 293 0.36 6.31 -7.91
C PHE A 293 1.33 6.67 -9.03
N PHE A 294 2.61 6.34 -8.81
CA PHE A 294 3.63 6.28 -9.85
C PHE A 294 4.05 4.82 -10.02
N ALA A 295 4.03 4.33 -11.25
CA ALA A 295 4.51 2.98 -11.53
C ALA A 295 6.00 2.83 -11.15
N PRO A 296 6.41 1.67 -10.59
CA PRO A 296 7.83 1.42 -10.35
C PRO A 296 8.62 1.50 -11.66
N ASP A 297 9.77 2.17 -11.62
CA ASP A 297 10.69 2.31 -12.75
C ASP A 297 12.16 2.17 -12.30
N GLU A 298 13.11 2.56 -13.15
CA GLU A 298 14.54 2.48 -12.86
C GLU A 298 14.95 3.35 -11.65
N ALA A 299 14.32 4.52 -11.46
CA ALA A 299 14.58 5.37 -10.31
C ALA A 299 14.14 4.68 -9.01
N THR A 300 12.95 4.07 -9.02
CA THR A 300 12.48 3.24 -7.92
C THR A 300 13.44 2.07 -7.65
N ALA A 301 13.82 1.33 -8.69
CA ALA A 301 14.74 0.19 -8.56
C ALA A 301 16.12 0.59 -7.98
N THR A 302 16.66 1.73 -8.42
CA THR A 302 17.93 2.27 -7.93
C THR A 302 17.84 2.64 -6.44
N TRP A 303 16.75 3.26 -6.02
CA TRP A 303 16.53 3.62 -4.62
C TRP A 303 16.49 2.39 -3.70
N HIS A 304 15.80 1.32 -4.11
CA HIS A 304 15.76 0.08 -3.35
C HIS A 304 17.11 -0.63 -3.29
N ALA A 305 17.87 -0.63 -4.40
CA ALA A 305 19.21 -1.20 -4.41
C ALA A 305 20.13 -0.52 -3.38
N LEU A 306 19.98 0.79 -3.16
CA LEU A 306 20.71 1.52 -2.11
C LEU A 306 20.28 1.12 -0.67
N GLN A 307 19.06 0.61 -0.49
CA GLN A 307 18.55 0.10 0.79
C GLN A 307 18.85 -1.39 1.00
N GLY A 308 19.49 -2.06 0.02
CA GLY A 308 19.77 -3.49 0.06
C GLY A 308 18.62 -4.38 -0.44
N ASP A 309 17.60 -3.80 -1.07
CA ASP A 309 16.47 -4.53 -1.68
C ASP A 309 16.66 -4.65 -3.21
N CYS A 310 16.58 -5.86 -3.75
CA CYS A 310 16.66 -6.07 -5.19
C CYS A 310 15.28 -6.01 -5.86
N MET A 311 15.01 -4.90 -6.56
CA MET A 311 13.79 -4.67 -7.36
C MET A 311 13.97 -4.95 -8.86
N LYS A 312 15.18 -5.34 -9.30
CA LYS A 312 15.40 -5.67 -10.71
C LYS A 312 14.48 -6.85 -11.09
N ASN A 313 13.69 -6.64 -12.15
CA ASN A 313 12.68 -7.55 -12.73
C ASN A 313 11.23 -7.38 -12.26
N LEU A 314 10.89 -6.59 -11.23
CA LEU A 314 9.49 -6.43 -10.78
C LEU A 314 8.55 -5.90 -11.88
N VAL A 315 9.02 -4.91 -12.64
CA VAL A 315 8.26 -4.20 -13.68
C VAL A 315 7.87 -5.12 -14.85
N GLY A 316 8.60 -6.22 -15.07
CA GLY A 316 8.34 -7.16 -16.17
C GLY A 316 7.82 -8.54 -15.73
N SER A 317 7.98 -8.93 -14.46
CA SER A 317 7.58 -10.27 -13.99
C SER A 317 6.31 -10.28 -13.13
N VAL A 318 5.97 -9.17 -12.46
CA VAL A 318 4.76 -9.04 -11.63
C VAL A 318 3.64 -8.28 -12.37
N LEU A 319 4.00 -7.24 -13.11
CA LEU A 319 3.11 -6.32 -13.83
C LEU A 319 2.99 -6.62 -15.33
#